data_AF-A0A7V7AIE8-F1
#
_entry.id   AF-A0A7V7AIE8-F1
#
_cell.length_a   1.000
_cell.length_b   1.000
_cell.length_c   1.000
_cell.angle_alpha   90.00
_cell.angle_beta   90.00
_cell.angle_gamma   90.00
#
_symmetry.space_group_name_H-M   'P 1'
#
loop_
_entity.id
_entity.type
_entity.pdbx_description
1 polymer ?
#
loop_
_entity_poly.entity_id
_entity_poly.type
_entity_poly.pdbx_seq_one_letter_code
_entity_poly.pdbx_strand_id
1 'polypeptide(L)' 'MPKTAAVVLAAGKGTRMRSELPKVLHRVAGKYLVQHVLDAAGEAGVVQKIVVIGHGGEQVQRALGE' A
#
# COMPACT_ATOMS: atom_id res chain seq x y z
N MET A 1 0.56 26.01 -0.65
CA MET A 1 1.19 24.79 -0.14
C MET A 1 1.93 24.13 -1.29
N PRO A 2 3.19 23.69 -1.11
CA PRO A 2 3.88 22.92 -2.14
C PRO A 2 3.09 21.63 -2.44
N LYS A 3 3.08 21.21 -3.71
CA LYS A 3 2.53 19.91 -4.09
C LYS A 3 3.45 18.82 -3.53
N THR A 4 3.09 18.25 -2.38
CA THR A 4 3.76 17.10 -1.80
C THR A 4 3.05 15.83 -2.24
N ALA A 5 3.83 14.80 -2.60
CA ALA A 5 3.33 13.46 -2.89
C ALA A 5 3.92 12.43 -1.94
N ALA A 6 3.11 11.46 -1.51
CA ALA A 6 3.56 10.31 -0.73
C ALA A 6 3.78 9.13 -1.68
N VAL A 7 5.00 8.56 -1.66
CA VAL A 7 5.36 7.39 -2.46
C VAL A 7 5.53 6.20 -1.53
N VAL A 8 4.62 5.22 -1.63
CA VAL A 8 4.63 4.01 -0.82
C VAL A 8 5.26 2.86 -1.59
N LEU A 9 6.41 2.38 -1.13
CA LEU A 9 7.15 1.28 -1.76
C LEU A 9 6.56 -0.07 -1.33
N ALA A 10 5.69 -0.63 -2.17
CA ALA A 10 4.92 -1.85 -1.93
C ALA A 10 5.27 -3.01 -2.89
N ALA A 11 6.33 -2.88 -3.67
CA ALA A 11 6.68 -3.81 -4.76
C ALA A 11 7.39 -5.12 -4.33
N GLY A 12 7.78 -5.23 -3.06
CA GLY A 12 8.57 -6.36 -2.57
C GLY A 12 7.75 -7.65 -2.40
N LYS A 13 8.34 -8.79 -2.81
CA LYS A 13 7.71 -10.13 -2.72
C LYS A 13 7.30 -10.56 -1.31
N GLY A 14 7.98 -10.08 -0.26
CA GLY A 14 7.63 -10.43 1.12
C GLY A 14 7.89 -11.91 1.48
N THR A 15 8.97 -12.51 0.97
CA THR A 15 9.29 -13.95 1.10
C THR A 15 9.23 -14.52 2.52
N ARG A 16 9.61 -13.73 3.53
CA ARG A 16 9.55 -14.13 4.94
C ARG A 16 8.13 -14.25 5.51
N MET A 17 7.12 -13.72 4.82
CA MET A 17 5.71 -13.89 5.18
C MET A 17 5.22 -15.32 4.95
N ARG A 18 5.92 -16.13 4.12
CA ARG A 18 5.55 -17.52 3.78
C ARG A 18 4.06 -17.66 3.41
N SER A 19 3.58 -16.74 2.58
CA SER A 19 2.19 -16.60 2.18
C SER A 19 2.14 -16.21 0.71
N GLU A 20 1.16 -16.76 -0.03
CA GLU A 20 0.88 -16.39 -1.43
C GLU A 20 0.17 -15.03 -1.53
N LEU A 21 -0.40 -14.54 -0.42
CA LEU A 21 -0.97 -13.21 -0.33
C LEU A 21 0.17 -12.17 -0.27
N PRO A 22 0.17 -11.12 -1.12
CA PRO A 22 1.15 -10.05 -1.00
C PRO A 22 1.21 -9.48 0.42
N LYS A 23 2.42 -9.21 0.92
CA LYS A 23 2.63 -8.71 2.30
C LYS A 23 1.70 -7.55 2.63
N VAL A 24 1.57 -6.60 1.70
CA VAL A 24 0.80 -5.37 1.89
C VAL A 24 -0.71 -5.57 2.01
N LEU A 25 -1.23 -6.71 1.57
CA LEU A 25 -2.65 -7.09 1.66
C LEU A 25 -2.97 -7.93 2.90
N HIS A 26 -1.99 -8.26 3.72
CA HIS A 26 -2.30 -8.82 5.03
C HIS A 26 -3.05 -7.77 5.86
N ARG A 27 -4.04 -8.22 6.64
CA ARG A 27 -4.90 -7.35 7.42
C ARG A 27 -4.40 -7.22 8.86
N VAL A 28 -4.46 -6.02 9.40
CA VAL A 28 -4.26 -5.70 10.81
C VAL A 28 -5.44 -4.81 11.24
N ALA A 29 -6.11 -5.18 12.33
CA ALA A 29 -7.33 -4.52 12.78
C ALA A 29 -8.39 -4.37 11.66
N GLY A 30 -8.57 -5.41 10.85
CA GLY A 30 -9.55 -5.44 9.76
C GLY A 30 -9.18 -4.67 8.48
N LYS A 31 -8.08 -3.90 8.47
CA LYS A 31 -7.63 -3.07 7.34
C LYS A 31 -6.33 -3.59 6.73
N TYR A 32 -6.14 -3.44 5.41
CA TYR A 32 -4.89 -3.85 4.76
C TYR A 32 -3.70 -3.05 5.28
N LEU A 33 -2.52 -3.67 5.41
CA LEU A 33 -1.30 -3.00 5.86
C LEU A 33 -0.99 -1.74 5.04
N VAL A 34 -1.16 -1.76 3.72
CA VAL A 34 -0.94 -0.57 2.87
C VAL A 34 -1.98 0.53 3.09
N GLN A 35 -3.23 0.20 3.44
CA GLN A 35 -4.25 1.20 3.73
C GLN A 35 -3.89 2.03 4.97
N HIS A 36 -3.33 1.40 6.02
CA HIS A 36 -2.83 2.16 7.18
C HIS A 36 -1.81 3.24 6.80
N VAL A 37 -0.93 2.95 5.84
CA VAL A 37 0.08 3.93 5.35
C VAL A 37 -0.58 5.03 4.52
N LEU A 38 -1.53 4.67 3.65
CA LEU A 38 -2.26 5.62 2.80
C LEU A 38 -3.17 6.56 3.61
N ASP A 39 -3.74 6.06 4.70
CA ASP A 39 -4.56 6.84 5.62
C ASP A 39 -3.69 7.83 6.40
N ALA A 40 -2.57 7.36 6.98
CA ALA A 40 -1.62 8.22 7.67
C ALA A 40 -1.06 9.33 6.77
N ALA A 41 -0.78 9.03 5.49
CA ALA A 41 -0.39 10.06 4.51
C ALA A 41 -1.51 11.08 4.25
N GLY A 42 -2.76 10.63 4.20
CA GLY A 42 -3.93 11.51 4.09
C GLY A 42 -4.13 12.40 5.31
N GLU A 43 -4.02 11.84 6.52
CA GLU A 43 -4.09 12.56 7.79
C GLU A 43 -2.97 13.61 7.93
N ALA A 44 -1.79 13.35 7.34
CA ALA A 44 -0.70 14.31 7.24
C ALA A 44 -0.92 15.41 6.17
N GLY A 45 -2.08 15.44 5.51
CA GLY A 45 -2.44 16.45 4.50
C GLY A 45 -1.90 16.18 3.10
N VAL A 46 -1.39 14.97 2.82
CA VAL A 46 -0.85 14.62 1.50
C VAL A 46 -1.96 14.09 0.60
N VAL A 47 -2.31 14.89 -0.41
CA VAL A 47 -3.38 14.56 -1.36
C VAL A 47 -2.92 13.54 -2.41
N GLN A 48 -1.71 13.72 -2.96
CA GLN A 48 -1.19 12.83 -4.00
C GLN A 48 -0.50 11.63 -3.37
N LYS A 49 -1.06 10.44 -3.57
CA LYS A 49 -0.52 9.17 -3.03
C LYS A 49 -0.23 8.22 -4.19
N ILE A 50 1.00 7.72 -4.26
CA ILE A 50 1.48 6.82 -5.30
C ILE A 50 1.92 5.53 -4.62
N VAL A 51 1.37 4.39 -5.05
CA VAL A 51 1.78 3.08 -4.55
C VAL A 51 2.61 2.39 -5.63
N VAL A 52 3.88 2.15 -5.35
CA VAL A 52 4.76 1.39 -6.24
C VAL A 52 4.52 -0.09 -6.00
N ILE A 53 3.87 -0.76 -6.96
CA ILE A 53 3.56 -2.19 -6.91
C ILE A 53 4.53 -2.99 -7.79
N GLY A 54 4.64 -4.29 -7.50
CA GLY A 54 5.60 -5.19 -8.14
C GLY A 54 5.09 -6.62 -8.15
N HIS A 55 5.81 -7.55 -7.50
CA HIS A 55 5.37 -8.94 -7.42
C HIS A 55 3.98 -9.06 -6.76
N GLY A 56 3.02 -9.69 -7.46
CA GLY A 56 1.62 -9.74 -7.01
C GLY A 56 0.85 -8.41 -7.18
N GLY A 57 1.39 -7.46 -7.95
CA GLY A 57 0.87 -6.11 -8.11
C GLY A 57 -0.59 -6.05 -8.57
N GLU A 58 -1.02 -6.93 -9.49
CA GLU A 58 -2.42 -6.99 -9.92
C GLU A 58 -3.38 -7.31 -8.77
N GLN A 59 -2.98 -8.15 -7.81
CA GLN A 59 -3.79 -8.41 -6.62
C GLN A 59 -3.88 -7.15 -5.75
N VAL A 60 -2.78 -6.41 -5.62
CA VAL A 60 -2.74 -5.16 -4.85
C VAL A 60 -3.62 -4.09 -5.50
N GLN A 61 -3.54 -3.93 -6.82
CA GLN A 61 -4.35 -2.99 -7.58
C GLN A 61 -5.84 -3.32 -7.43
N ARG A 62 -6.24 -4.58 -7.65
CA ARG A 62 -7.64 -5.01 -7.44
C ARG A 62 -8.15 -4.77 -6.02
N ALA A 63 -7.29 -4.96 -5.02
CA ALA A 63 -7.68 -4.81 -3.61
C ALA A 63 -7.84 -3.36 -3.15
N LEU A 64 -7.13 -2.41 -3.78
CA LEU A 64 -7.18 -0.99 -3.43
C LEU A 64 -8.20 -0.18 -4.24
N GLY A 65 -8.76 -0.76 -5.29
CA GLY A 65 -9.57 -0.04 -6.26
C GLY A 65 -8.70 0.69 -7.27
N GLU A 66 -9.25 0.96 -8.46
CA GLU A 66 -8.63 1.87 -9.44
C GLU A 66 -8.61 3.32 -8.92
#